data_AF-A0A519X129-F1
#
_entry.id   AF-A0A519X129-F1
#
_cell.length_a   1.000
_cell.length_b   1.000
_cell.length_c   1.000
_cell.angle_alpha   90.00
_cell.angle_beta   90.00
_cell.angle_gamma   90.00
#
_symmetry.space_group_name_H-M   'P 1'
#
loop_
_entity.id
_entity.type
_entity.pdbx_description
1 polymer ?
#
loop_
_entity_poly.entity_id
_entity_poly.type
_entity_poly.pdbx_seq_one_letter_code
_entity_poly.pdbx_strand_id
1 'polypeptide(L)'
;MGNAVNLSPKHLLMVLSVVLIWGTNFIAVYIGLKGFPPFLLCAARFALAALPWVFFLPRPKASFKLIFGYGFFTFAMQFGFLFSGIHLGLSPGLASLILQIQVFFSIGLAFLFFQDRPGTWKIFGSLISFVGIGIVATHLKGSGTFI
;
A
#
# COMPACT_ATOMS: atom_id res chain seq x y z
N MET A 1 -23.12 -11.54 17.01
CA MET A 1 -23.60 -10.24 16.50
C MET A 1 -22.55 -9.21 16.88
N GLY A 2 -21.88 -8.62 15.88
CA GLY A 2 -20.65 -7.85 16.06
C GLY A 2 -20.88 -6.53 16.79
N ASN A 3 -20.00 -6.21 17.73
CA ASN A 3 -19.92 -4.90 18.36
C ASN A 3 -19.84 -3.83 17.27
N ALA A 4 -20.87 -3.00 17.14
CA ALA A 4 -20.81 -1.79 16.35
C ALA A 4 -19.69 -0.94 16.97
N VAL A 5 -18.56 -0.81 16.25
CA VAL A 5 -17.46 0.05 16.66
C VAL A 5 -18.02 1.46 16.73
N ASN A 6 -18.24 1.95 17.95
CA ASN A 6 -18.64 3.34 18.19
C ASN A 6 -17.45 4.22 17.82
N LEU A 7 -17.39 4.64 16.56
CA LEU A 7 -16.35 5.52 16.05
C LEU A 7 -16.56 6.91 16.67
N SER A 8 -15.93 7.15 17.81
CA SER A 8 -15.81 8.51 18.37
C SER A 8 -15.34 9.45 17.25
N PRO A 9 -15.85 10.69 17.15
CA PRO A 9 -15.43 11.65 16.12
C PRO A 9 -13.91 11.82 16.02
N LYS A 10 -13.21 11.64 17.15
CA LYS A 10 -11.74 11.63 17.21
C LYS A 10 -11.11 10.47 16.43
N HIS A 11 -11.67 9.26 16.53
CA HIS A 11 -11.20 8.10 15.76
C HIS A 11 -11.44 8.29 14.27
N LEU A 12 -12.60 8.84 13.89
CA LEU A 12 -12.88 9.15 12.49
C LEU A 12 -11.88 10.16 11.92
N LEU A 13 -11.59 11.23 12.67
CA LEU A 13 -10.62 12.26 12.25
C LEU A 13 -9.20 11.68 12.09
N MET A 14 -8.79 10.78 12.99
CA MET A 14 -7.50 10.08 12.90
C MET A 14 -7.42 9.20 11.65
N VAL A 15 -8.46 8.41 11.37
CA VAL A 15 -8.51 7.55 10.18
C VAL A 15 -8.46 8.39 8.91
N LEU A 16 -9.26 9.46 8.82
CA LEU A 16 -9.25 10.37 7.67
C LEU A 16 -7.88 11.01 7.47
N SER A 17 -7.22 11.45 8.54
CA SER A 17 -5.88 12.01 8.47
C SER A 17 -4.88 11.01 7.89
N VAL A 18 -4.90 9.76 8.36
CA VAL A 18 -4.03 8.70 7.85
C VAL A 18 -4.29 8.45 6.37
N VAL A 19 -5.56 8.34 5.96
CA VAL A 19 -5.95 8.11 4.56
C VAL A 19 -5.49 9.25 3.66
N LEU A 20 -5.64 10.51 4.09
CA LEU A 20 -5.20 11.68 3.33
C LEU A 20 -3.67 11.73 3.20
N ILE A 21 -2.94 11.48 4.28
CA ILE A 21 -1.48 11.47 4.28
C ILE A 21 -0.95 10.37 3.36
N TRP A 22 -1.54 9.17 3.43
CA TRP A 22 -1.13 8.06 2.57
C TRP A 22 -1.55 8.26 1.10
N GLY A 23 -2.74 8.79 0.84
CA GLY A 23 -3.21 9.05 -0.52
C GLY A 23 -2.39 10.13 -1.24
N THR A 24 -2.12 11.25 -0.56
CA THR A 24 -1.29 12.34 -1.11
C THR A 24 0.16 11.93 -1.32
N ASN A 25 0.64 10.91 -0.62
CA ASN A 25 1.99 10.41 -0.76
C ASN A 25 2.34 9.95 -2.19
N PHE A 26 1.38 9.37 -2.93
CA PHE A 26 1.59 8.97 -4.32
C PHE A 26 1.85 10.16 -5.24
N ILE A 27 1.23 11.30 -4.96
CA ILE A 27 1.46 12.56 -5.69
C ILE A 27 2.88 13.05 -5.41
N ALA A 28 3.31 13.05 -4.15
CA ALA A 28 4.67 13.44 -3.77
C ALA A 28 5.72 12.53 -4.42
N VAL A 29 5.48 11.21 -4.46
CA VAL A 29 6.34 10.24 -5.15
C VAL A 29 6.41 10.54 -6.65
N TYR A 30 5.27 10.76 -7.30
CA TYR A 30 5.24 11.09 -8.73
C TYR A 30 6.02 12.37 -9.04
N ILE A 31 5.90 13.41 -8.22
CA ILE A 31 6.70 14.63 -8.35
C ILE A 31 8.19 14.33 -8.15
N GLY A 32 8.55 13.55 -7.13
CA GLY A 32 9.94 13.15 -6.87
C GLY A 32 10.56 12.33 -8.01
N LEU A 33 9.76 11.47 -8.65
CA LEU A 33 10.18 10.64 -9.79
C LEU A 33 10.44 11.44 -11.07
N LYS A 34 10.08 12.72 -11.13
CA LYS A 34 10.47 13.63 -12.22
C LYS A 34 11.95 14.00 -12.16
N GLY A 35 12.54 14.02 -10.96
CA GLY A 35 13.94 14.42 -10.74
C GLY A 35 14.87 13.26 -10.37
N PHE A 36 14.34 12.15 -9.82
CA PHE A 36 15.16 11.06 -9.31
C PHE A 36 14.76 9.70 -9.92
N PRO A 37 15.74 8.79 -10.14
CA PRO A 37 15.46 7.40 -10.49
C PRO A 37 14.58 6.69 -9.43
N PRO A 38 13.72 5.74 -9.83
CA PRO A 38 12.73 5.15 -8.93
C PRO A 38 13.33 4.40 -7.75
N PHE A 39 14.36 3.60 -7.98
CA PHE A 39 15.05 2.87 -6.92
C PHE A 39 15.83 3.81 -5.99
N LEU A 40 16.37 4.91 -6.50
CA LEU A 40 17.09 5.90 -5.69
C LEU A 40 16.12 6.64 -4.76
N LEU A 41 14.98 7.09 -5.28
CA LEU A 41 13.94 7.73 -4.48
C LEU A 41 13.39 6.78 -3.41
N CYS A 42 13.17 5.52 -3.78
CA CYS A 42 12.76 4.45 -2.86
C CYS A 42 13.80 4.26 -1.74
N ALA A 43 15.07 4.04 -2.11
CA ALA A 43 16.16 3.85 -1.16
C ALA A 43 16.35 5.06 -0.24
N ALA A 44 16.38 6.28 -0.79
CA ALA A 44 16.53 7.51 -0.01
C ALA A 44 15.38 7.69 0.98
N ARG A 45 14.14 7.49 0.52
CA ARG A 45 12.94 7.58 1.37
C ARG A 45 13.01 6.62 2.55
N PHE A 46 13.29 5.34 2.29
CA PHE A 46 13.33 4.33 3.35
C PHE A 46 14.58 4.44 4.23
N ALA A 47 15.72 4.88 3.67
CA ALA A 47 16.92 5.16 4.45
C ALA A 47 16.69 6.33 5.41
N LEU A 48 16.14 7.46 4.94
CA LEU A 48 15.80 8.60 5.79
C LEU A 48 14.75 8.26 6.84
N ALA A 49 13.77 7.40 6.49
CA ALA A 49 12.80 6.93 7.45
C ALA A 49 13.44 6.01 8.51
N ALA A 50 14.33 5.10 8.12
CA ALA A 50 14.93 4.12 9.03
C ALA A 50 16.06 4.71 9.89
N LEU A 51 16.85 5.67 9.36
CA LEU A 51 18.06 6.19 10.00
C LEU A 51 17.84 6.67 11.44
N PRO A 52 16.81 7.47 11.77
CA PRO A 52 16.58 7.91 13.14
C PRO A 52 16.23 6.71 14.04
N TRP A 53 15.34 5.84 13.56
CA TRP A 53 14.85 4.72 14.36
C TRP A 53 15.93 3.69 14.67
N VAL A 54 16.96 3.55 13.83
CA VAL A 54 18.10 2.67 14.14
C VAL A 54 18.82 3.10 15.43
N PHE A 55 18.82 4.39 15.77
CA PHE A 55 19.44 4.90 16.99
C PHE A 55 18.50 4.88 18.21
N PHE A 56 17.18 5.02 18.01
CA PHE A 56 16.21 5.11 19.11
C PHE A 56 15.53 3.77 19.47
N LEU A 57 15.45 2.81 18.53
CA LEU A 57 14.73 1.57 18.75
C LEU A 57 15.66 0.44 19.26
N PRO A 58 15.24 -0.33 20.29
CA PRO A 58 15.96 -1.52 20.71
C PRO A 58 16.02 -2.54 19.56
N ARG A 59 17.15 -3.27 19.47
CA ARG A 59 17.36 -4.27 18.42
C ARG A 59 16.23 -5.31 18.42
N PRO A 60 15.60 -5.63 17.28
CA PRO A 60 14.53 -6.61 17.21
C PRO A 60 15.01 -8.00 17.66
N LYS A 61 14.20 -8.71 18.45
CA LYS A 61 14.47 -10.10 18.90
C LYS A 61 14.25 -11.16 17.80
N ALA A 62 13.90 -10.75 16.59
CA ALA A 62 13.62 -11.64 15.47
C ALA A 62 14.89 -12.07 14.73
N SER A 63 14.83 -13.21 14.03
CA SER A 63 15.94 -13.68 13.20
C SER A 63 16.28 -12.68 12.10
N PHE A 64 17.56 -12.37 11.92
CA PHE A 64 18.06 -11.45 10.90
C PHE A 64 17.58 -11.80 9.48
N LYS A 65 17.41 -13.10 9.18
CA LYS A 65 16.88 -13.56 7.88
C LYS A 65 15.44 -13.10 7.64
N LEU A 66 14.60 -13.13 8.68
CA LEU A 66 13.21 -12.70 8.58
C LEU A 66 13.11 -11.18 8.44
N ILE A 67 13.94 -10.44 9.19
CA ILE A 67 14.01 -8.97 9.10
C ILE A 67 14.43 -8.55 7.68
N PHE A 68 15.50 -9.16 7.17
CA PHE A 68 16.01 -8.87 5.83
C PHE A 68 15.02 -9.28 4.75
N GLY A 69 14.45 -10.49 4.83
CA GLY A 69 13.47 -10.97 3.86
C GLY A 69 12.24 -10.06 3.81
N TYR A 70 11.65 -9.73 4.96
CA TYR A 70 10.50 -8.84 5.04
C TYR A 70 10.80 -7.46 4.45
N GLY A 71 11.94 -6.87 4.83
CA GLY A 71 12.34 -5.57 4.32
C GLY A 71 12.62 -5.56 2.81
N PHE A 72 13.25 -6.62 2.30
CA PHE A 72 13.54 -6.76 0.89
C PHE A 72 12.27 -6.92 0.04
N PHE A 73 11.37 -7.83 0.41
CA PHE A 73 10.14 -8.04 -0.36
C PHE A 73 9.18 -6.84 -0.27
N THR A 74 9.05 -6.22 0.90
CA THR A 74 8.08 -5.13 1.11
C THR A 74 8.63 -3.79 0.63
N PHE A 75 9.87 -3.42 0.97
CA PHE A 75 10.40 -2.09 0.65
C PHE A 75 11.12 -2.08 -0.69
N ALA A 76 12.08 -2.99 -0.90
CA ALA A 76 12.87 -2.97 -2.14
C ALA A 76 12.07 -3.44 -3.35
N MET A 77 11.37 -4.58 -3.23
CA MET A 77 10.66 -5.19 -4.36
C MET A 77 9.31 -4.52 -4.61
N GLN A 78 8.39 -4.53 -3.63
CA GLN A 78 7.04 -3.98 -3.82
C GLN A 78 7.07 -2.47 -4.13
N PHE A 79 7.70 -1.63 -3.30
CA PHE A 79 7.75 -0.19 -3.59
C PHE A 79 8.69 0.15 -4.75
N GLY A 80 9.79 -0.59 -4.94
CA GLY A 80 10.68 -0.38 -6.08
C GLY A 80 9.97 -0.61 -7.43
N PHE A 81 9.22 -1.71 -7.56
CA PHE A 81 8.42 -1.96 -8.77
C PHE A 81 7.26 -0.99 -8.92
N LEU A 82 6.60 -0.61 -7.84
CA LEU A 82 5.55 0.40 -7.87
C LEU A 82 6.08 1.74 -8.40
N PHE A 83 7.20 2.22 -7.86
CA PHE A 83 7.80 3.50 -8.28
C PHE A 83 8.30 3.43 -9.72
N SER A 84 8.84 2.27 -10.12
CA SER A 84 9.20 2.02 -11.52
C SER A 84 7.99 2.09 -12.43
N GLY A 85 6.85 1.49 -12.04
CA GLY A 85 5.59 1.58 -12.77
C GLY A 85 5.12 3.03 -12.93
N ILE A 86 5.17 3.83 -11.85
CA ILE A 86 4.81 5.25 -11.88
C ILE A 86 5.74 6.03 -12.82
N HIS A 87 7.05 5.76 -12.78
CA HIS A 87 8.03 6.38 -13.66
C HIS A 87 7.82 6.02 -15.14
N LEU A 88 7.34 4.80 -15.43
CA LEU A 88 6.99 4.34 -16.77
C LEU A 88 5.66 4.90 -17.31
N GLY A 89 5.02 5.82 -16.58
CA GLY A 89 3.81 6.52 -17.02
C GLY A 89 2.52 6.07 -16.33
N LEU A 90 2.61 5.22 -15.31
CA LEU A 90 1.43 4.84 -14.52
C LEU A 90 1.00 6.01 -13.62
N SER A 91 -0.27 6.40 -13.70
CA SER A 91 -0.77 7.53 -12.90
C SER A 91 -0.76 7.21 -11.40
N PRO A 92 -0.59 8.20 -10.51
CA PRO A 92 -0.62 8.00 -9.05
C PRO A 92 -1.91 7.34 -8.56
N GLY A 93 -3.04 7.67 -9.20
CA GLY A 93 -4.34 7.06 -8.91
C GLY A 93 -4.37 5.58 -9.27
N LEU A 94 -3.90 5.20 -10.47
CA LEU A 94 -3.76 3.79 -10.86
C LEU A 94 -2.80 3.05 -9.93
N ALA A 95 -1.70 3.67 -9.50
CA ALA A 95 -0.73 3.06 -8.58
C ALA A 95 -1.38 2.70 -7.24
N SER A 96 -2.15 3.62 -6.68
CA SER A 96 -2.87 3.39 -5.43
C SER A 96 -3.90 2.26 -5.54
N LEU A 97 -4.57 2.11 -6.69
CA LEU A 97 -5.55 1.05 -6.92
C LEU A 97 -4.89 -0.32 -7.07
N ILE A 98 -3.76 -0.39 -7.78
CA ILE A 98 -2.98 -1.63 -7.94
C ILE A 98 -2.54 -2.17 -6.58
N LEU A 99 -2.13 -1.29 -5.66
CA LEU A 99 -1.76 -1.73 -4.32
C LEU A 99 -2.92 -2.38 -3.55
N GLN A 100 -4.17 -2.00 -3.81
CA GLN A 100 -5.32 -2.63 -3.17
C GLN A 100 -5.49 -4.10 -3.58
N ILE A 101 -4.94 -4.50 -4.73
CA ILE A 101 -4.94 -5.89 -5.20
C ILE A 101 -4.19 -6.80 -4.19
N GLN A 102 -3.19 -6.28 -3.48
CA GLN A 102 -2.42 -7.05 -2.50
C GLN A 102 -3.30 -7.70 -1.42
N VAL A 103 -4.41 -7.04 -1.04
CA VAL A 103 -5.30 -7.51 0.03
C VAL A 103 -5.96 -8.83 -0.40
N PHE A 104 -6.30 -8.96 -1.68
CA PHE A 104 -6.86 -10.19 -2.24
C PHE A 104 -5.87 -11.33 -2.20
N PHE A 105 -4.61 -11.07 -2.58
CA PHE A 105 -3.53 -12.05 -2.44
C PHE A 105 -3.36 -12.46 -0.98
N SER A 106 -3.35 -11.50 -0.05
CA SER A 106 -3.24 -11.80 1.38
C SER A 106 -4.39 -12.67 1.91
N ILE A 107 -5.64 -12.43 1.47
CA ILE A 107 -6.79 -13.26 1.86
C ILE A 107 -6.65 -14.67 1.26
N GLY A 108 -6.26 -14.79 -0.01
CA GLY A 108 -6.05 -16.08 -0.68
C GLY A 108 -4.93 -16.89 -0.03
N LEU A 109 -3.80 -16.26 0.28
CA LEU A 109 -2.69 -16.87 1.01
C LEU A 109 -3.11 -17.27 2.44
N ALA A 110 -3.87 -16.43 3.15
CA ALA A 110 -4.37 -16.78 4.48
C ALA A 110 -5.27 -18.02 4.45
N PHE A 111 -6.18 -18.11 3.47
CA PHE A 111 -7.00 -19.31 3.27
C PHE A 111 -6.15 -20.56 2.98
N LEU A 112 -5.13 -20.43 2.13
CA LEU A 112 -4.27 -21.54 1.74
C LEU A 112 -3.37 -22.04 2.88
N PHE A 113 -2.74 -21.13 3.62
CA PHE A 113 -1.73 -21.48 4.64
C PHE A 113 -2.33 -21.70 6.03
N PHE A 114 -3.35 -20.95 6.42
CA PHE A 114 -3.93 -21.04 7.76
C PHE A 114 -5.21 -21.89 7.82
N GLN A 115 -5.77 -22.30 6.67
CA GLN A 115 -7.07 -22.99 6.56
C GLN A 115 -8.25 -22.29 7.26
N ASP A 116 -8.05 -21.05 7.71
CA ASP A 116 -9.10 -20.20 8.25
C ASP A 116 -10.06 -19.86 7.11
N ARG A 117 -11.26 -20.43 7.17
CA ARG A 117 -12.31 -20.16 6.19
C ARG A 117 -12.68 -18.68 6.30
N PRO A 118 -12.41 -17.85 5.26
CA PRO A 118 -12.79 -16.45 5.29
C PRO A 118 -14.32 -16.39 5.45
N GLY A 119 -14.79 -15.74 6.52
CA GLY A 119 -16.22 -15.59 6.77
C GLY A 119 -16.92 -14.99 5.55
N THR A 120 -18.14 -15.44 5.24
CA THR A 120 -18.89 -15.11 4.03
C THR A 120 -18.97 -13.59 3.75
N TRP A 121 -19.02 -12.78 4.80
CA TRP A 121 -19.00 -11.31 4.72
C TRP A 121 -17.65 -10.72 4.23
N LYS A 122 -16.51 -11.33 4.57
CA LYS A 122 -15.20 -10.93 4.04
C LYS A 122 -15.10 -11.22 2.55
N ILE A 123 -15.67 -12.35 2.10
CA ILE A 123 -15.72 -12.73 0.68
C ILE A 123 -16.58 -11.74 -0.09
N PHE A 124 -17.78 -11.39 0.41
CA PHE A 124 -18.64 -10.39 -0.20
C PHE A 124 -18.01 -9.00 -0.26
N GLY A 125 -17.42 -8.51 0.84
CA GLY A 125 -16.72 -7.23 0.85
C GLY A 125 -15.51 -7.17 -0.10
N SER A 126 -14.79 -8.29 -0.21
CA SER A 126 -13.71 -8.49 -1.18
C SER A 126 -14.24 -8.39 -2.62
N LEU A 127 -15.28 -9.15 -2.97
CA LEU A 127 -15.92 -9.10 -4.30
C LEU A 127 -16.39 -7.68 -4.67
N ILE A 128 -17.06 -6.99 -3.74
CA ILE A 128 -17.52 -5.61 -3.94
C ILE A 128 -16.32 -4.67 -4.18
N SER A 129 -15.24 -4.83 -3.40
CA SER A 129 -14.02 -4.03 -3.57
C SER A 129 -13.34 -4.32 -4.92
N PHE A 130 -13.34 -5.58 -5.36
CA PHE A 130 -12.77 -5.98 -6.64
C PHE A 130 -13.52 -5.36 -7.81
N VAL A 131 -14.85 -5.38 -7.74
CA VAL A 131 -15.72 -4.72 -8.72
C VAL A 131 -15.48 -3.21 -8.72
N GLY A 132 -15.37 -2.59 -7.54
CA GLY A 132 -15.03 -1.16 -7.42
C GLY A 132 -13.70 -0.81 -8.10
N ILE A 133 -12.65 -1.60 -7.87
CA ILE A 133 -11.36 -1.43 -8.55
C ILE A 133 -11.52 -1.59 -10.07
N GLY A 134 -12.28 -2.58 -10.54
CA GLY A 134 -12.55 -2.81 -11.96
C GLY A 134 -13.27 -1.65 -12.63
N ILE A 135 -14.27 -1.07 -11.98
CA ILE A 135 -15.00 0.10 -12.48
C ILE A 135 -14.07 1.33 -12.53
N VAL A 136 -13.28 1.57 -11.49
CA VAL A 136 -12.36 2.72 -11.49
C VAL A 136 -11.28 2.54 -12.58
N ALA A 137 -10.80 1.31 -12.79
CA ALA A 137 -9.85 0.99 -13.85
C ALA A 137 -10.41 1.22 -15.27
N THR A 138 -11.70 0.94 -15.51
CA THR A 138 -12.34 1.19 -16.82
C THR A 138 -12.53 2.69 -17.09
N HIS A 139 -12.83 3.48 -16.06
CA HIS A 139 -12.95 4.94 -16.18
C HIS A 139 -11.59 5.65 -16.32
N LEU A 140 -10.51 5.10 -15.77
CA LEU A 140 -9.16 5.64 -15.92
C LEU A 140 -8.65 5.58 -17.37
N LYS A 141 -9.25 4.75 -18.24
CA LYS A 141 -8.95 4.70 -19.67
C LYS A 141 -9.72 5.74 -20.50
N GLY A 142 -10.72 6.42 -19.93
CA GLY A 142 -11.65 7.30 -20.66
C GLY A 142 -11.53 8.80 -20.39
N SER A 143 -10.79 9.25 -19.36
CA SER A 143 -10.70 10.69 -19.03
C SER A 143 -9.39 11.02 -18.30
N GLY A 144 -8.26 10.64 -18.89
CA GLY A 144 -6.95 11.12 -18.49
C GLY A 144 -6.46 12.14 -19.50
N THR A 145 -6.92 13.37 -19.36
CA THR A 145 -6.39 14.56 -20.05
C THR A 145 -4.87 14.51 -20.02
N PHE A 146 -4.29 14.19 -21.18
CA PHE A 146 -2.92 14.52 -21.50
C PHE A 146 -2.84 16.05 -21.50
N ILE A 147 -2.20 16.60 -20.47
CA ILE A 147 -1.39 17.80 -20.66
C ILE A 147 -0.05 17.37 -21.25
#